data_AF-A0A4V3G5V5-F1
#
_entry.id   AF-A0A4V3G5V5-F1
#
_cell.length_a   1.000
_cell.length_b   1.000
_cell.length_c   1.000
_cell.angle_alpha   90.00
_cell.angle_beta   90.00
_cell.angle_gamma   90.00
#
_symmetry.space_group_name_H-M   'P 1'
#
loop_
_entity.id
_entity.type
_entity.pdbx_description
1 polymer ?
#
loop_
_entity_poly.entity_id
_entity_poly.type
_entity_poly.pdbx_seq_one_letter_code
_entity_poly.pdbx_strand_id
1 'polypeptide(L)'
;MMKKITMDKKRISTIVLLVCACCFFVFLYWLNTEKLESYSLIHADNLQYEKATITKVYDQYLEADEQTSSGYRGTQDVKVKVTSGKLEGKEFSITNYVTKTHNILVEEGSKVIVAVDETQAGNSVSIYNYQRTNGIYLMIGLFVVLMIAVGGMKGLKAAVGLAFTFITVLFFTLPLVFHGYSPILIAIISAVIISAFTLLIIDGPTKKTLVAFVGTACGVMVAGLIFNIFS
;
A
#
# COMPACT_ATOMS: atom_id res chain seq x y z
N MET A 1 2.03 -47.44 -31.64
CA MET A 1 1.14 -46.33 -31.24
C MET A 1 1.45 -45.97 -29.79
N MET A 2 2.41 -45.07 -29.54
CA MET A 2 2.85 -44.66 -28.18
C MET A 2 2.71 -43.14 -28.07
N LYS A 3 1.58 -42.70 -27.53
CA LYS A 3 1.33 -41.29 -27.18
C LYS A 3 2.12 -40.99 -25.92
N LYS A 4 3.41 -40.68 -26.09
CA LYS A 4 4.33 -40.38 -24.97
C LYS A 4 3.79 -39.17 -24.20
N ILE A 5 3.58 -39.42 -22.92
CA ILE A 5 3.18 -38.53 -21.84
C ILE A 5 4.13 -37.32 -21.82
N THR A 6 3.85 -36.34 -22.65
CA THR A 6 4.43 -34.99 -22.59
C THR A 6 3.41 -34.14 -21.86
N MET A 7 3.24 -34.39 -20.57
CA MET A 7 2.57 -33.40 -19.73
C MET A 7 3.44 -32.14 -19.80
N ASP A 8 2.96 -31.18 -20.59
CA ASP A 8 3.66 -30.02 -21.12
C ASP A 8 4.50 -29.33 -20.02
N LYS A 9 5.83 -29.26 -20.19
CA LYS A 9 6.77 -28.69 -19.17
C LYS A 9 6.30 -27.33 -18.66
N LYS A 10 5.61 -26.55 -19.49
CA LYS A 10 4.99 -25.28 -19.10
C LYS A 10 3.85 -25.45 -18.10
N ARG A 11 2.97 -26.44 -18.27
CA ARG A 11 1.88 -26.76 -17.34
C ARG A 11 2.43 -27.21 -15.99
N ILE A 12 3.44 -28.09 -15.98
CA ILE A 12 4.09 -28.53 -14.74
C ILE A 12 4.70 -27.34 -14.00
N SER A 13 5.46 -26.47 -14.69
CA SER A 13 6.04 -25.29 -14.06
C SER A 13 5.00 -24.28 -13.56
N THR A 14 3.86 -24.17 -14.25
CA THR A 14 2.77 -23.28 -13.80
C THR A 14 2.12 -23.83 -12.54
N ILE A 15 1.88 -25.15 -12.48
CA ILE A 15 1.36 -25.82 -11.29
C ILE A 15 2.34 -25.66 -10.12
N VAL A 16 3.64 -25.90 -10.35
CA VAL A 16 4.66 -25.71 -9.31
C VAL A 16 4.68 -24.27 -8.80
N LEU A 17 4.62 -23.28 -9.70
CA LEU A 17 4.59 -21.87 -9.31
C LEU A 17 3.34 -21.52 -8.49
N LEU A 18 2.16 -22.04 -8.88
CA LEU A 18 0.93 -21.85 -8.12
C LEU A 18 1.00 -22.52 -6.75
N VAL A 19 1.55 -23.74 -6.66
CA VAL A 19 1.76 -24.43 -5.37
C VAL A 19 2.73 -23.65 -4.49
N CYS A 20 3.87 -23.19 -5.03
CA CYS A 20 4.82 -22.36 -4.29
C CYS A 20 4.19 -21.04 -3.83
N ALA A 21 3.39 -20.40 -4.67
CA ALA A 21 2.66 -19.19 -4.29
C ALA A 21 1.64 -19.48 -3.18
N CYS A 22 0.83 -20.53 -3.30
CA CYS A 22 -0.11 -20.94 -2.26
C CYS A 22 0.61 -21.27 -0.95
N CYS A 23 1.70 -22.05 -0.99
CA CYS A 23 2.52 -22.32 0.19
C CYS A 23 3.09 -21.04 0.80
N PHE A 24 3.52 -20.08 -0.03
CA PHE A 24 3.99 -18.78 0.43
C PHE A 24 2.85 -17.98 1.09
N PHE A 25 1.64 -17.95 0.51
CA PHE A 25 0.48 -17.30 1.13
C PHE A 25 0.07 -17.96 2.45
N VAL A 26 0.09 -19.29 2.54
CA VAL A 26 -0.16 -20.03 3.79
C VAL A 26 0.93 -19.70 4.82
N PHE A 27 2.19 -19.63 4.40
CA PHE A 27 3.29 -19.21 5.26
C PHE A 27 3.15 -17.76 5.73
N LEU A 28 2.74 -16.83 4.86
CA LEU A 28 2.46 -15.44 5.25
C LEU A 28 1.30 -15.35 6.23
N TYR A 29 0.23 -16.12 5.99
CA TYR A 29 -0.90 -16.20 6.90
C TYR A 29 -0.42 -16.66 8.27
N TRP A 30 0.27 -17.82 8.34
CA TRP A 30 0.81 -18.36 9.57
C TRP A 30 1.78 -17.39 10.29
N LEU A 31 2.68 -16.75 9.54
CA LEU A 31 3.65 -15.79 10.07
C LEU A 31 2.95 -14.57 10.70
N ASN A 32 1.88 -14.06 10.08
CA ASN A 32 1.12 -12.91 10.59
C ASN A 32 0.12 -13.28 11.70
N THR A 33 -0.38 -14.51 11.76
CA THR A 33 -1.36 -14.91 12.79
C THR A 33 -0.72 -15.48 14.06
N GLU A 34 0.38 -16.21 13.95
CA GLU A 34 0.90 -17.01 15.07
C GLU A 34 2.23 -16.52 15.65
N LYS A 35 3.05 -15.85 14.85
CA LYS A 35 4.46 -15.59 15.20
C LYS A 35 4.79 -14.13 15.46
N LEU A 36 3.96 -13.25 14.91
CA LEU A 36 4.09 -11.83 15.01
C LEU A 36 2.86 -11.35 15.76
N GLU A 37 3.01 -10.96 17.03
CA GLU A 37 1.91 -10.24 17.71
C GLU A 37 1.53 -9.10 16.79
N SER A 38 0.23 -8.98 16.49
CA SER A 38 -0.28 -7.88 15.69
C SER A 38 0.34 -6.62 16.26
N TYR A 39 1.19 -5.95 15.48
CA TYR A 39 1.75 -4.68 15.90
C TYR A 39 0.52 -3.80 16.04
N SER A 40 0.05 -3.64 17.28
CA SER A 40 -0.84 -2.58 17.62
C SER A 40 0.00 -1.35 17.32
N LEU A 41 -0.11 -0.80 16.10
CA LEU A 41 0.14 0.62 15.86
C LEU A 41 -0.48 1.26 17.07
N ILE A 42 0.30 1.86 17.99
CA ILE A 42 -0.21 2.32 19.29
C ILE A 42 -1.61 2.85 19.05
N HIS A 43 -2.61 2.04 19.37
CA HIS A 43 -3.97 2.43 19.15
C HIS A 43 -4.08 3.42 20.29
N ALA A 44 -4.06 4.72 19.96
CA ALA A 44 -5.06 5.52 20.61
C ALA A 44 -6.36 4.79 20.24
N ASP A 45 -6.83 3.85 21.07
CA ASP A 45 -8.07 3.08 20.84
C ASP A 45 -9.25 4.02 20.56
N ASN A 46 -9.05 5.29 20.93
CA ASN A 46 -9.93 6.41 20.73
C ASN A 46 -9.80 7.08 19.35
N LEU A 47 -8.68 6.95 18.62
CA LEU A 47 -8.42 7.65 17.35
C LEU A 47 -8.79 6.78 16.14
N GLN A 48 -9.94 7.07 15.54
CA GLN A 48 -10.45 6.39 14.35
C GLN A 48 -10.44 7.33 13.15
N TYR A 49 -10.11 6.80 11.96
CA TYR A 49 -10.13 7.57 10.71
C TYR A 49 -11.38 7.22 9.89
N GLU A 50 -12.26 8.20 9.73
CA GLU A 50 -13.56 8.01 9.09
C GLU A 50 -13.70 8.93 7.85
N LYS A 51 -14.42 8.47 6.83
CA LYS A 51 -14.76 9.28 5.65
C LYS A 51 -15.83 10.28 6.02
N ALA A 52 -15.70 11.51 5.55
CA ALA A 52 -16.70 12.55 5.78
C ALA A 52 -16.83 13.50 4.58
N THR A 53 -17.93 14.24 4.55
CA THR A 53 -18.20 15.26 3.54
C THR A 53 -18.48 16.60 4.23
N ILE A 54 -17.86 17.67 3.72
CA ILE A 54 -18.14 19.03 4.19
C ILE A 54 -19.50 19.45 3.67
N THR A 55 -20.42 19.78 4.57
CA THR A 55 -21.78 20.18 4.23
C THR A 55 -21.93 21.69 4.12
N LYS A 56 -21.21 22.44 4.96
CA LYS A 56 -21.20 23.90 4.96
C LYS A 56 -19.85 24.46 5.42
N VAL A 57 -19.47 25.62 4.91
CA VAL A 57 -18.37 26.44 5.42
C VAL A 57 -19.00 27.73 5.97
N TYR A 58 -18.86 27.98 7.28
CA TYR A 58 -19.49 29.11 7.94
C TYR A 58 -18.64 30.37 7.84
N ASP A 59 -17.38 30.27 8.26
CA ASP A 59 -16.44 31.38 8.29
C ASP A 59 -15.06 30.89 7.89
N GLN A 60 -14.27 31.78 7.29
CA GLN A 60 -12.89 31.51 6.92
C GLN A 60 -12.02 32.74 7.14
N TYR A 61 -10.95 32.56 7.89
CA TYR A 61 -9.88 33.53 8.04
C TYR A 61 -8.64 32.93 7.39
N LEU A 62 -8.31 33.37 6.17
CA LEU A 62 -7.20 32.85 5.38
C LEU A 62 -6.26 34.00 4.99
N GLU A 63 -4.98 33.85 5.28
CA GLU A 63 -3.90 34.73 4.86
C GLU A 63 -3.05 34.04 3.80
N ALA A 64 -2.56 34.79 2.81
CA ALA A 64 -1.65 34.25 1.80
C ALA A 64 -0.28 33.88 2.42
N ASP A 65 0.20 32.67 2.15
CA ASP A 65 1.52 32.17 2.55
C ASP A 65 2.15 31.39 1.39
N GLU A 66 3.09 32.02 0.69
CA GLU A 66 3.80 31.45 -0.46
C GLU A 66 4.62 30.20 -0.13
N GLN A 67 4.90 29.92 1.15
CA GLN A 67 5.64 28.74 1.56
C GLN A 67 4.75 27.51 1.79
N THR A 68 3.45 27.62 1.51
CA THR A 68 2.45 26.59 1.80
C THR A 68 1.88 26.06 0.49
N SER A 69 1.63 24.74 0.38
CA SER A 69 1.26 24.07 -0.89
C SER A 69 -0.03 24.54 -1.59
N SER A 70 -0.86 25.33 -0.90
CA SER A 70 -2.12 25.92 -1.36
C SER A 70 -2.04 27.43 -1.50
N GLY A 71 -0.95 28.03 -1.00
CA GLY A 71 -0.79 29.48 -0.88
C GLY A 71 -1.51 30.13 0.30
N TYR A 72 -2.12 29.39 1.24
CA TYR A 72 -2.90 29.97 2.35
C TYR A 72 -2.59 29.36 3.73
N ARG A 73 -2.78 30.16 4.79
CA ARG A 73 -2.74 29.77 6.21
C ARG A 73 -3.92 30.41 6.97
N GLY A 74 -4.43 29.77 8.01
CA GLY A 74 -5.48 30.33 8.87
C GLY A 74 -6.49 29.30 9.35
N THR A 75 -7.76 29.67 9.48
CA THR A 75 -8.82 28.80 10.02
C THR A 75 -10.08 28.82 9.17
N GLN A 76 -10.76 27.68 9.07
CA GLN A 76 -12.09 27.58 8.47
C GLN A 76 -13.05 26.89 9.44
N ASP A 77 -14.16 27.53 9.78
CA ASP A 77 -15.22 26.91 10.57
C ASP A 77 -16.17 26.16 9.64
N VAL A 78 -16.19 24.84 9.76
CA VAL A 78 -16.88 23.97 8.81
C VAL A 78 -17.80 22.99 9.51
N LYS A 79 -18.88 22.65 8.82
CA LYS A 79 -19.78 21.57 9.23
C LYS A 79 -19.45 20.32 8.43
N VAL A 80 -19.00 19.29 9.11
CA VAL A 80 -18.63 18.01 8.53
C VAL A 80 -19.67 16.94 8.85
N LYS A 81 -20.09 16.18 7.84
CA LYS A 81 -20.97 15.01 8.00
C LYS A 81 -20.17 13.74 7.79
N VAL A 82 -20.13 12.89 8.80
CA VAL A 82 -19.45 11.60 8.73
C VAL A 82 -20.26 10.64 7.87
N THR A 83 -19.58 9.92 6.98
CA THR A 83 -20.16 9.03 5.95
C THR A 83 -19.72 7.58 6.08
N SER A 84 -18.97 7.23 7.12
CA SER A 84 -18.56 5.85 7.39
C SER A 84 -18.17 5.67 8.85
N GLY A 85 -18.32 4.47 9.40
CA GLY A 85 -17.82 4.13 10.74
C GLY A 85 -18.88 4.30 11.83
N LYS A 86 -18.48 4.42 13.08
CA LYS A 86 -19.42 4.41 14.23
C LYS A 86 -20.29 5.66 14.29
N LEU A 87 -19.80 6.77 13.74
CA LEU A 87 -20.48 8.07 13.75
C LEU A 87 -21.16 8.39 12.42
N GLU A 88 -21.37 7.39 11.55
CA GLU A 88 -22.01 7.57 10.26
C GLU A 88 -23.36 8.32 10.38
N GLY A 89 -23.53 9.35 9.54
CA GLY A 89 -24.71 10.19 9.51
C GLY A 89 -24.70 11.37 10.49
N LYS A 90 -23.79 11.40 11.48
CA LYS A 90 -23.67 12.53 12.42
C LYS A 90 -22.95 13.72 11.80
N GLU A 91 -23.34 14.91 12.23
CA GLU A 91 -22.74 16.18 11.83
C GLU A 91 -21.99 16.81 13.00
N PHE A 92 -20.81 17.35 12.73
CA PHE A 92 -19.99 18.07 13.69
C PHE A 92 -19.63 19.43 13.11
N SER A 93 -19.64 20.48 13.94
CA SER A 93 -19.09 21.78 13.57
C SER A 93 -17.69 21.86 14.16
N ILE A 94 -16.69 22.03 13.30
CA ILE A 94 -15.27 21.94 13.65
C ILE A 94 -14.52 23.12 13.04
N THR A 95 -13.46 23.55 13.72
CA THR A 95 -12.52 24.53 13.19
C THR A 95 -11.36 23.80 12.54
N ASN A 96 -11.24 23.94 11.22
CA ASN A 96 -10.12 23.44 10.43
C ASN A 96 -8.96 24.42 10.49
N TYR A 97 -7.79 23.97 10.92
CA TYR A 97 -6.58 24.80 10.95
C TYR A 97 -5.75 24.54 9.69
N VAL A 98 -5.68 25.54 8.81
CA VAL A 98 -4.84 25.55 7.61
C VAL A 98 -3.46 26.05 8.01
N THR A 99 -2.49 25.14 8.06
CA THR A 99 -1.11 25.42 8.49
C THR A 99 -0.12 25.04 7.41
N LYS A 100 1.15 25.44 7.55
CA LYS A 100 2.23 25.09 6.61
C LYS A 100 2.36 23.58 6.37
N THR A 101 2.25 22.79 7.43
CA THR A 101 2.40 21.32 7.39
C THR A 101 1.08 20.61 7.14
N HIS A 102 -0.05 21.23 7.50
CA HIS A 102 -1.38 20.65 7.37
C HIS A 102 -2.31 21.63 6.65
N ASN A 103 -2.18 21.60 5.32
CA ASN A 103 -2.77 22.61 4.46
C ASN A 103 -3.93 22.03 3.64
N ILE A 104 -5.06 21.85 4.32
CA ILE A 104 -6.25 21.26 3.72
C ILE A 104 -7.30 22.37 3.62
N LEU A 105 -7.35 23.02 2.47
CA LEU A 105 -8.42 23.96 2.14
C LEU A 105 -9.67 23.16 1.74
N VAL A 106 -10.77 23.39 2.44
CA VAL A 106 -12.02 22.70 2.16
C VAL A 106 -13.10 23.64 1.65
N GLU A 107 -13.89 23.13 0.72
CA GLU A 107 -15.08 23.78 0.18
C GLU A 107 -16.32 22.93 0.48
N GLU A 108 -17.51 23.51 0.33
CA GLU A 108 -18.77 22.76 0.43
C GLU A 108 -18.80 21.60 -0.57
N GLY A 109 -19.19 20.40 -0.10
CA GLY A 109 -19.16 19.17 -0.87
C GLY A 109 -17.81 18.45 -0.90
N SER A 110 -16.75 19.02 -0.31
CA SER A 110 -15.43 18.37 -0.26
C SER A 110 -15.47 17.05 0.50
N LYS A 111 -14.87 16.02 -0.08
CA LYS A 111 -14.71 14.71 0.55
C LYS A 111 -13.37 14.64 1.29
N VAL A 112 -13.44 14.38 2.58
CA VAL A 112 -12.29 14.36 3.49
C VAL A 112 -12.28 13.10 4.33
N ILE A 113 -11.12 12.80 4.91
CA ILE A 113 -10.95 11.84 5.99
C ILE A 113 -10.83 12.67 7.27
N VAL A 114 -11.65 12.36 8.25
CA VAL A 114 -11.60 12.95 9.59
C VAL A 114 -10.95 11.98 10.56
N ALA A 115 -10.19 12.52 11.50
CA ALA A 115 -9.75 11.81 12.68
C ALA A 115 -10.75 12.08 13.81
N VAL A 116 -11.33 11.01 14.33
CA VAL A 116 -12.29 11.00 15.44
C VAL A 116 -11.54 10.51 16.66
N ASP A 117 -11.38 11.35 17.68
CA ASP A 117 -10.80 11.00 18.97
C ASP A 117 -11.93 10.87 20.02
N GLU A 118 -12.25 9.64 20.41
CA GLU A 118 -13.24 9.30 21.44
C GLU A 118 -12.64 9.51 22.85
N THR A 119 -12.76 10.71 23.41
CA THR A 119 -12.29 11.00 24.78
C THR A 119 -13.43 10.88 25.80
N GLN A 120 -13.10 10.71 27.09
CA GLN A 120 -14.11 10.68 28.17
C GLN A 120 -14.93 11.99 28.28
N ALA A 121 -14.43 13.10 27.71
CA ALA A 121 -15.09 14.40 27.69
C ALA A 121 -15.94 14.65 26.43
N GLY A 122 -15.95 13.71 25.47
CA GLY A 122 -16.67 13.81 24.20
C GLY A 122 -15.81 13.43 22.99
N ASN A 123 -16.45 13.34 21.82
CA ASN A 123 -15.77 13.01 20.56
C ASN A 123 -15.18 14.29 19.96
N SER A 124 -13.86 14.35 19.82
CA SER A 124 -13.19 15.41 19.08
C SER A 124 -13.03 14.98 17.62
N VAL A 125 -13.49 15.81 16.68
CA VAL A 125 -13.40 15.52 15.24
C VAL A 125 -12.51 16.56 14.59
N SER A 126 -11.50 16.12 13.84
CA SER A 126 -10.58 16.99 13.12
C SER A 126 -10.36 16.51 11.69
N ILE A 127 -10.07 17.42 10.76
CA ILE A 127 -9.80 17.04 9.37
C ILE A 127 -8.38 16.50 9.26
N TYR A 128 -8.25 15.26 8.79
CA TYR A 128 -6.96 14.59 8.64
C TYR A 128 -6.40 14.72 7.23
N ASN A 129 -7.19 14.45 6.18
CA ASN A 129 -6.72 14.59 4.80
C ASN A 129 -7.88 14.66 3.80
N TYR A 130 -7.61 14.98 2.55
CA TYR A 130 -8.57 14.77 1.46
C TYR A 130 -8.83 13.29 1.21
N GLN A 131 -10.07 12.95 0.83
CA GLN A 131 -10.41 11.60 0.41
C GLN A 131 -9.92 11.34 -1.03
N ARG A 132 -8.65 10.94 -1.18
CA ARG A 132 -8.02 10.66 -2.50
C ARG A 132 -8.27 9.26 -3.05
N THR A 133 -9.01 8.43 -2.32
CA THR A 133 -9.24 7.01 -2.62
C THR A 133 -9.72 6.77 -4.05
N ASN A 134 -10.73 7.51 -4.52
CA ASN A 134 -11.31 7.31 -5.85
C ASN A 134 -10.31 7.66 -6.98
N GLY A 135 -9.57 8.75 -6.82
CA GLY A 135 -8.56 9.17 -7.80
C GLY A 135 -7.41 8.15 -7.88
N ILE A 136 -7.00 7.60 -6.74
CA ILE A 136 -5.99 6.53 -6.69
C ILE A 136 -6.47 5.28 -7.42
N TYR A 137 -7.71 4.83 -7.20
CA TYR A 137 -8.26 3.67 -7.92
C TYR A 137 -8.33 3.91 -9.43
N LEU A 138 -8.70 5.12 -9.86
CA LEU A 138 -8.71 5.47 -11.28
C LEU A 138 -7.29 5.43 -11.88
N MET A 139 -6.30 5.97 -11.18
CA MET A 139 -4.89 5.93 -11.62
C MET A 139 -4.35 4.49 -11.68
N ILE A 140 -4.66 3.64 -10.70
CA ILE A 140 -4.29 2.22 -10.70
C ILE A 140 -4.94 1.51 -11.90
N GLY A 141 -6.23 1.74 -12.14
CA GLY A 141 -6.94 1.17 -13.28
C GLY A 141 -6.33 1.60 -14.61
N LEU A 142 -6.07 2.90 -14.78
CA LEU A 142 -5.42 3.45 -15.96
C LEU A 142 -4.03 2.84 -16.17
N PHE A 143 -3.22 2.74 -15.12
CA PHE A 143 -1.89 2.14 -15.16
C PHE A 143 -1.94 0.67 -15.62
N VAL A 144 -2.86 -0.13 -15.10
CA VAL A 144 -3.04 -1.53 -15.52
C VAL A 144 -3.50 -1.62 -16.98
N VAL A 145 -4.43 -0.75 -17.40
CA VAL A 145 -4.88 -0.70 -18.80
C VAL A 145 -3.72 -0.37 -19.74
N LEU A 146 -2.91 0.64 -19.42
CA LEU A 146 -1.73 1.00 -20.21
C LEU A 146 -0.71 -0.14 -20.24
N MET A 147 -0.48 -0.82 -19.12
CA MET A 147 0.42 -1.96 -19.05
C MET A 147 -0.04 -3.10 -19.96
N ILE A 148 -1.34 -3.39 -20.02
CA ILE A 148 -1.93 -4.39 -20.92
C ILE A 148 -1.90 -3.90 -22.38
N ALA A 149 -2.15 -2.61 -22.64
CA ALA A 149 -2.11 -2.07 -23.99
C ALA A 149 -0.70 -2.16 -24.60
N VAL A 150 0.34 -1.88 -23.82
CA VAL A 150 1.75 -1.94 -24.28
C VAL A 150 2.30 -3.37 -24.25
N GLY A 151 2.01 -4.14 -23.20
CA GLY A 151 2.61 -5.46 -22.95
C GLY A 151 1.72 -6.66 -23.31
N GLY A 152 0.47 -6.46 -23.71
CA GLY A 152 -0.51 -7.50 -23.94
C GLY A 152 -0.66 -8.45 -22.74
N MET A 153 -0.62 -9.76 -23.01
CA MET A 153 -0.67 -10.79 -21.97
C MET A 153 0.55 -10.77 -21.03
N LYS A 154 1.72 -10.30 -21.50
CA LYS A 154 2.88 -10.10 -20.63
C LYS A 154 2.70 -8.92 -19.69
N GLY A 155 1.97 -7.89 -20.13
CA GLY A 155 1.56 -6.76 -19.30
C GLY A 155 0.67 -7.20 -18.15
N LEU A 156 -0.36 -8.02 -18.43
CA LEU A 156 -1.21 -8.57 -17.36
C LEU A 156 -0.40 -9.39 -16.33
N LYS A 157 0.54 -10.22 -16.80
CA LYS A 157 1.44 -11.00 -15.93
C LYS A 157 2.35 -10.10 -15.09
N ALA A 158 2.83 -8.99 -15.64
CA ALA A 158 3.61 -8.00 -14.90
C ALA A 158 2.78 -7.31 -13.81
N ALA A 159 1.51 -7.00 -14.09
CA ALA A 159 0.59 -6.45 -13.08
C ALA A 159 0.38 -7.42 -11.91
N VAL A 160 0.23 -8.72 -12.19
CA VAL A 160 0.18 -9.77 -11.14
C VAL A 160 1.49 -9.84 -10.35
N GLY A 161 2.63 -9.72 -11.03
CA GLY A 161 3.95 -9.65 -10.38
C GLY A 161 4.10 -8.44 -9.45
N LEU A 162 3.55 -7.29 -9.83
CA LEU A 162 3.52 -6.09 -9.00
C LEU A 162 2.61 -6.28 -7.77
N ALA A 163 1.44 -6.87 -7.95
CA ALA A 163 0.55 -7.18 -6.83
C ALA A 163 1.22 -8.15 -5.83
N PHE A 164 1.90 -9.19 -6.34
CA PHE A 164 2.68 -10.10 -5.52
C PHE A 164 3.78 -9.37 -4.74
N THR A 165 4.52 -8.47 -5.41
CA THR A 165 5.53 -7.61 -4.78
C THR A 165 4.94 -6.83 -3.61
N PHE A 166 3.78 -6.19 -3.82
CA PHE A 166 3.11 -5.40 -2.79
C PHE A 166 2.69 -6.26 -1.59
N ILE A 167 2.13 -7.44 -1.83
CA ILE A 167 1.75 -8.38 -0.77
C ILE A 167 2.98 -8.85 0.00
N THR A 168 4.06 -9.25 -0.68
CA THR A 168 5.31 -9.64 -0.03
C THR A 168 5.85 -8.49 0.84
N VAL A 169 5.86 -7.26 0.33
CA VAL A 169 6.34 -6.13 1.15
C VAL A 169 5.47 -5.92 2.39
N LEU A 170 4.15 -5.90 2.25
CA LEU A 170 3.23 -5.60 3.36
C LEU A 170 3.13 -6.71 4.41
N PHE A 171 3.17 -7.98 4.00
CA PHE A 171 2.92 -9.12 4.89
C PHE A 171 4.17 -9.94 5.22
N PHE A 172 5.28 -9.74 4.51
CA PHE A 172 6.56 -10.38 4.82
C PHE A 172 7.58 -9.34 5.29
N THR A 173 7.89 -8.36 4.45
CA THR A 173 9.00 -7.43 4.72
C THR A 173 8.70 -6.53 5.92
N LEU A 174 7.58 -5.80 5.90
CA LEU A 174 7.23 -4.87 6.98
C LEU A 174 7.06 -5.58 8.34
N PRO A 175 6.30 -6.69 8.44
CA PRO A 175 6.09 -7.33 9.73
C PRO A 175 7.39 -7.85 10.34
N LEU A 176 8.27 -8.47 9.54
CA LEU A 176 9.57 -8.94 10.03
C LEU A 176 10.47 -7.78 10.45
N VAL A 177 10.53 -6.68 9.69
CA VAL A 177 11.32 -5.50 10.06
C VAL A 177 10.83 -4.90 11.38
N PHE A 178 9.52 -4.78 11.57
CA PHE A 178 8.94 -4.25 12.82
C PHE A 178 9.18 -5.17 14.03
N HIS A 179 9.44 -6.46 13.81
CA HIS A 179 9.84 -7.39 14.88
C HIS A 179 11.34 -7.39 15.19
N GLY A 180 12.09 -6.41 14.69
CA GLY A 180 13.50 -6.20 15.03
C GLY A 180 14.48 -7.09 14.26
N TYR A 181 14.01 -7.82 13.24
CA TYR A 181 14.91 -8.52 12.32
C TYR A 181 15.65 -7.52 11.42
N SER A 182 16.86 -7.89 10.98
CA SER A 182 17.70 -7.05 10.12
C SER A 182 16.97 -6.66 8.80
N PRO A 183 16.73 -5.36 8.56
CA PRO A 183 16.02 -4.92 7.34
C PRO A 183 16.75 -5.29 6.05
N ILE A 184 18.08 -5.32 6.10
CA ILE A 184 18.94 -5.66 4.96
C ILE A 184 18.69 -7.11 4.53
N LEU A 185 18.74 -8.05 5.49
CA LEU A 185 18.57 -9.47 5.19
C LEU A 185 17.16 -9.75 4.63
N ILE A 186 16.14 -9.13 5.21
CA ILE A 186 14.76 -9.30 4.75
C ILE A 186 14.56 -8.68 3.36
N ALA A 187 15.17 -7.51 3.09
CA ALA A 187 15.14 -6.89 1.77
C ALA A 187 15.78 -7.80 0.70
N ILE A 188 16.91 -8.44 1.00
CA ILE A 188 17.56 -9.39 0.08
C ILE A 188 16.64 -10.59 -0.18
N ILE A 189 16.12 -11.22 0.88
CA ILE A 189 15.26 -12.41 0.76
C ILE A 189 13.99 -12.08 -0.02
N SER A 190 13.33 -10.97 0.30
CA SER A 190 12.11 -10.54 -0.39
C SER A 190 12.38 -10.24 -1.87
N ALA A 191 13.46 -9.52 -2.20
CA ALA A 191 13.83 -9.24 -3.59
C ALA A 191 14.09 -10.52 -4.39
N VAL A 192 14.75 -11.53 -3.80
CA VAL A 192 14.98 -12.83 -4.44
C VAL A 192 13.67 -13.60 -4.66
N ILE A 193 12.77 -13.62 -3.67
CA ILE A 193 11.45 -14.28 -3.81
C ILE A 193 10.62 -13.59 -4.90
N ILE A 194 10.57 -12.25 -4.88
CA ILE A 194 9.83 -11.44 -5.84
C ILE A 194 10.40 -11.62 -7.25
N SER A 195 11.73 -11.55 -7.43
CA SER A 195 12.36 -11.70 -8.75
C SER A 195 12.16 -13.11 -9.31
N ALA A 196 12.28 -14.16 -8.48
CA ALA A 196 11.99 -15.53 -8.89
C ALA A 196 10.56 -15.67 -9.40
N PHE A 197 9.59 -15.19 -8.61
CA PHE A 197 8.16 -15.30 -8.95
C PHE A 197 7.80 -14.50 -10.21
N THR A 198 8.25 -13.25 -10.29
CA THR A 198 7.96 -12.33 -11.41
C THR A 198 8.58 -12.79 -12.73
N LEU A 199 9.84 -13.24 -12.71
CA LEU A 199 10.48 -13.75 -13.93
C LEU A 199 9.84 -15.06 -14.40
N LEU A 200 9.49 -15.96 -13.48
CA LEU A 200 8.83 -17.22 -13.82
C LEU A 200 7.41 -17.01 -14.37
N ILE A 201 6.63 -16.06 -13.86
CA ILE A 201 5.27 -15.80 -14.38
C ILE A 201 5.29 -15.13 -15.76
N ILE A 202 6.22 -14.20 -15.99
CA ILE A 202 6.34 -13.44 -17.23
C ILE A 202 6.90 -14.33 -18.35
N ASP A 203 8.11 -14.86 -18.17
CA ASP A 203 8.87 -15.55 -19.21
C ASP A 203 8.76 -17.08 -19.16
N GLY A 204 8.29 -17.64 -18.04
CA GLY A 204 8.22 -19.08 -17.83
C GLY A 204 9.57 -19.72 -17.49
N PRO A 205 9.62 -21.05 -17.33
CA PRO A 205 10.84 -21.79 -16.98
C PRO A 205 11.77 -21.92 -18.20
N THR A 206 12.57 -20.91 -18.48
CA THR A 206 13.56 -20.94 -19.56
C THR A 206 14.97 -20.71 -19.04
N LYS A 207 15.99 -21.11 -19.81
CA LYS A 207 17.40 -20.81 -19.47
C LYS A 207 17.65 -19.30 -19.34
N LYS A 208 16.95 -18.48 -20.13
CA LYS A 208 17.03 -17.01 -20.05
C LYS A 208 16.53 -16.48 -18.71
N THR A 209 15.41 -17.01 -18.23
CA THR A 209 14.82 -16.70 -16.92
C THR A 209 15.78 -17.02 -15.78
N LEU A 210 16.46 -18.17 -15.85
CA LEU A 210 17.40 -18.60 -14.82
C LEU A 210 18.65 -17.71 -14.77
N VAL A 211 19.20 -17.34 -15.93
CA VAL A 211 20.33 -16.40 -16.01
C VAL A 211 19.94 -15.02 -15.48
N ALA A 212 18.76 -14.51 -15.87
CA ALA A 212 18.26 -13.24 -15.36
C ALA A 212 18.08 -13.28 -13.83
N PHE A 213 17.49 -14.35 -13.31
CA PHE A 213 17.29 -14.52 -11.87
C PHE A 213 18.62 -14.51 -11.10
N VAL A 214 19.59 -15.34 -11.52
CA VAL A 214 20.91 -15.39 -10.87
C VAL A 214 21.59 -14.02 -10.91
N GLY A 215 21.54 -13.32 -12.05
CA GLY A 215 22.07 -11.95 -12.16
C GLY A 215 21.43 -10.99 -11.15
N THR A 216 20.10 -10.99 -11.03
CA THR A 216 19.41 -10.14 -10.05
C THR A 216 19.72 -10.53 -8.61
N ALA A 217 19.76 -11.82 -8.29
CA ALA A 217 20.07 -12.31 -6.94
C ALA A 217 21.48 -11.93 -6.52
N CYS A 218 22.48 -12.15 -7.39
CA CYS A 218 23.85 -11.74 -7.13
C CYS A 218 23.97 -10.22 -6.97
N GLY A 219 23.30 -9.42 -7.80
CA GLY A 219 23.32 -7.96 -7.69
C GLY A 219 22.77 -7.46 -6.34
N VAL A 220 21.63 -8.01 -5.91
CA VAL A 220 21.02 -7.66 -4.61
C VAL A 220 21.91 -8.10 -3.45
N MET A 221 22.53 -9.29 -3.52
CA MET A 221 23.47 -9.74 -2.50
C MET A 221 24.68 -8.83 -2.38
N VAL A 222 25.29 -8.42 -3.51
CA VAL A 222 26.43 -7.49 -3.52
C VAL A 222 26.02 -6.13 -2.94
N ALA A 223 24.85 -5.61 -3.31
CA ALA A 223 24.34 -4.36 -2.74
C ALA A 223 24.17 -4.45 -1.21
N GLY A 224 23.62 -5.57 -0.72
CA GLY A 224 23.50 -5.83 0.71
C GLY A 224 24.84 -5.94 1.45
N LEU A 225 25.84 -6.58 0.83
CA LEU A 225 27.20 -6.68 1.37
C LEU A 225 27.88 -5.32 1.46
N ILE A 226 27.78 -4.51 0.39
CA ILE A 226 28.31 -3.15 0.39
C ILE A 226 27.66 -2.34 1.51
N PHE A 227 26.33 -2.38 1.62
CA PHE A 227 25.63 -1.68 2.70
C PHE A 227 26.13 -2.11 4.08
N ASN A 228 26.32 -3.42 4.31
CA ASN A 228 26.81 -3.93 5.60
C ASN A 228 28.23 -3.42 5.94
N ILE A 229 29.09 -3.19 4.94
CA ILE A 229 30.45 -2.68 5.15
C ILE A 229 30.45 -1.19 5.51
N PHE A 230 29.53 -0.40 4.95
CA PHE A 230 29.48 1.05 5.12
C PHE A 230 28.50 1.53 6.21
N SER A 231 27.67 0.63 6.74
CA SER A 231 26.72 0.90 7.83
C SER A 231 27.33 0.67 9.20
#